data_AF-A0A843ETG7-F1
#
_entry.id   AF-A0A843ETG7-F1
#
_cell.length_a   1.000
_cell.length_b   1.000
_cell.length_c   1.000
_cell.angle_alpha   90.00
_cell.angle_beta   90.00
_cell.angle_gamma   90.00
#
_symmetry.space_group_name_H-M   'P 1'
#
loop_
_entity.id
_entity.type
_entity.pdbx_description
1 polymer ?
#
loop_
_entity_poly.entity_id
_entity_poly.type
_entity_poly.pdbx_seq_one_letter_code
_entity_poly.pdbx_strand_id
1 'polypeptide(L)' 'MHIITSFDCKSKTNRKNIEKILQHFALRKIQSSLYAGKLEKNELELLMKKLMKS' A
#
# COMPACT_ATOMS: atom_id res chain seq x y z
N MET A 1 -14.23 -3.58 -1.11
CA MET A 1 -14.04 -3.24 0.32
C MET A 1 -13.31 -1.91 0.45
N HIS A 2 -13.66 -1.05 1.42
CA HIS A 2 -12.84 0.13 1.73
C HIS A 2 -11.70 -0.28 2.66
N ILE A 3 -10.47 0.11 2.32
CA ILE A 3 -9.28 -0.30 3.06
C ILE A 3 -8.47 0.94 3.41
N ILE A 4 -7.95 0.95 4.64
CA ILE A 4 -6.99 1.92 5.13
C ILE A 4 -5.69 1.17 5.41
N THR A 5 -4.58 1.69 4.89
CA THR A 5 -3.25 1.10 5.02
C THR A 5 -2.31 2.15 5.59
N SER A 6 -1.64 1.80 6.68
CA SER A 6 -0.53 2.57 7.24
C SER A 6 0.73 1.71 7.27
N PHE A 7 1.90 2.33 7.09
CA PHE A 7 3.18 1.64 7.23
C PHE A 7 4.19 2.50 7.98
N ASP A 8 5.10 1.85 8.70
CA ASP A 8 6.30 2.47 9.24
C ASP A 8 7.52 1.74 8.66
N CYS A 9 8.42 2.50 8.02
CA CYS A 9 9.57 1.96 7.32
C CYS A 9 10.75 2.93 7.42
N LYS A 10 11.84 2.47 8.05
CA LYS A 10 13.07 3.26 8.23
C LYS A 10 13.87 3.42 6.92
N SER A 11 13.84 2.41 6.04
CA SER A 11 14.56 2.44 4.77
C SER A 11 13.85 3.34 3.76
N LYS A 12 14.54 4.38 3.27
CA LYS A 12 14.03 5.29 2.23
C LYS A 12 13.70 4.54 0.93
N THR A 13 14.48 3.51 0.59
CA THR A 13 14.27 2.72 -0.63
C THR A 13 13.01 1.86 -0.53
N ASN A 14 12.84 1.13 0.57
CA ASN A 14 11.66 0.28 0.79
C ASN A 14 10.40 1.13 0.92
N ARG A 15 10.49 2.30 1.59
CA ARG A 15 9.39 3.26 1.62
C ARG A 15 8.92 3.65 0.22
N LYS A 16 9.84 4.06 -0.67
CA LYS A 16 9.49 4.41 -2.06
C LYS A 16 8.88 3.22 -2.80
N ASN A 17 9.35 2.00 -2.55
CA ASN A 17 8.80 0.80 -3.17
C ASN A 17 7.36 0.53 -2.70
N ILE A 18 7.11 0.59 -1.38
CA ILE A 18 5.79 0.45 -0.79
C ILE A 18 4.83 1.52 -1.33
N GLU A 19 5.25 2.80 -1.38
CA GLU A 19 4.41 3.87 -1.91
C GLU A 19 4.00 3.63 -3.37
N LYS A 20 4.92 3.14 -4.22
CA LYS A 20 4.62 2.76 -5.61
C LYS A 20 3.62 1.61 -5.68
N ILE A 21 3.77 0.60 -4.82
CA ILE A 21 2.84 -0.53 -4.77
C ILE A 21 1.46 -0.02 -4.39
N LEU A 22 1.32 0.76 -3.31
CA LEU A 22 0.03 1.28 -2.86
C LEU A 22 -0.66 2.13 -3.95
N GLN A 23 0.08 3.00 -4.63
CA GLN A 23 -0.45 3.81 -5.74
C GLN A 23 -0.91 2.97 -6.94
N HIS A 24 -0.21 1.88 -7.26
CA HIS A 24 -0.61 0.96 -8.33
C HIS A 24 -1.98 0.31 -8.07
N PHE A 25 -2.33 0.08 -6.80
CA PHE A 25 -3.64 -0.41 -6.37
C PHE A 25 -4.67 0.71 -6.14
N ALA A 26 -4.47 1.89 -6.73
CA ALA A 26 -5.34 3.06 -6.60
C ALA A 26 -5.60 3.51 -5.15
N LEU A 27 -4.74 3.11 -4.19
CA LEU A 27 -4.79 3.64 -2.83
C LEU A 27 -4.24 5.07 -2.84
N ARG A 28 -5.06 6.02 -2.44
CA ARG A 28 -4.72 7.43 -2.38
C ARG A 28 -4.06 7.76 -1.05
N LYS A 29 -3.00 8.56 -1.10
CA LYS A 29 -2.35 9.08 0.09
C LYS A 29 -3.26 10.09 0.79
N ILE A 30 -3.56 9.84 2.06
CA ILE A 30 -4.31 10.77 2.92
C ILE A 30 -3.34 11.56 3.79
N GLN A 31 -2.34 10.88 4.36
CA GLN A 31 -1.29 11.48 5.21
C GLN A 31 0.07 10.81 4.97
N SER A 32 1.13 11.31 5.62
CA SER A 32 2.55 10.91 5.45
C SER A 32 2.77 9.43 5.07
N SER A 33 2.20 8.51 5.84
CA SER A 33 2.28 7.06 5.64
C SER A 33 0.90 6.38 5.60
N LEU A 34 -0.18 7.16 5.46
CA LEU A 34 -1.55 6.68 5.50
C LEU A 34 -2.18 6.76 4.10
N TYR A 35 -2.74 5.64 3.66
CA TYR A 35 -3.35 5.47 2.35
C TYR A 35 -4.74 4.86 2.49
N ALA A 36 -5.69 5.24 1.63
CA ALA A 36 -6.98 4.57 1.56
C ALA A 36 -7.51 4.45 0.13
N GLY A 37 -8.38 3.48 -0.07
CA GLY A 37 -9.05 3.27 -1.34
C GLY A 37 -10.00 2.09 -1.27
N LYS A 38 -10.58 1.76 -2.42
CA LYS A 38 -11.45 0.60 -2.58
C LYS A 38 -10.66 -0.50 -3.26
N LEU A 39 -10.69 -1.69 -2.67
CA LEU A 39 -10.11 -2.90 -3.25
C LEU A 39 -11.09 -4.04 -3.19
N GLU A 40 -11.11 -4.83 -4.25
CA GLU A 40 -11.75 -6.15 -4.27
C GLU A 40 -10.87 -7.17 -3.53
N LYS A 41 -11.48 -8.30 -3.12
CA LYS A 41 -10.80 -9.29 -2.26
C LYS A 41 -9.53 -9.85 -2.91
N ASN A 42 -9.60 -10.15 -4.21
CA ASN A 42 -8.47 -10.60 -5.03
C ASN A 42 -7.35 -9.55 -5.13
N GLU A 43 -7.69 -8.27 -5.24
CA GLU A 43 -6.71 -7.18 -5.28
C GLU A 43 -6.00 -7.02 -3.94
N LEU A 44 -6.73 -7.16 -2.83
CA LEU A 44 -6.15 -7.16 -1.49
C LEU A 44 -5.15 -8.31 -1.30
N GLU A 45 -5.50 -9.53 -1.72
CA GLU A 45 -4.59 -10.69 -1.63
C GLU A 45 -3.32 -10.46 -2.47
N LEU A 46 -3.45 -9.86 -3.65
CA LEU A 46 -2.31 -9.52 -4.50
C LEU A 46 -1.44 -8.42 -3.88
N LEU A 47 -2.06 -7.40 -3.30
CA LEU A 47 -1.38 -6.33 -2.58
C LEU A 47 -0.55 -6.89 -1.42
N MET A 48 -1.13 -7.75 -0.58
CA MET A 48 -0.43 -8.39 0.54
C MET A 48 0.79 -9.19 0.06
N LYS A 49 0.64 -9.97 -1.02
CA LYS A 49 1.75 -10.73 -1.62
C LYS A 49 2.87 -9.83 -2.14
N LYS A 50 2.55 -8.69 -2.76
CA LYS A 50 3.56 -7.73 -3.23
C LYS A 50 4.30 -7.06 -2.07
N LEU A 51 3.58 -6.66 -1.03
CA LEU A 51 4.17 -6.02 0.16
C LEU A 51 5.11 -6.97 0.93
N MET A 52 4.79 -8.26 1.04
CA MET A 52 5.68 -9.24 1.71
C MET A 52 7.00 -9.51 0.96
N LYS A 53 7.07 -9.18 -0.33
CA LYS A 53 8.27 -9.36 -1.16
C LYS A 53 9.10 -8.07 -1.31
N SER A 54 8.73 -7.00 -0.61
CA SER A 54 9.22 -5.62 -0.80
C SER A 54 10.21 -5.13 0.24
#